data_AF-A0AA37KYN3-F1
#
_entry.id   AF-A0AA37KYN3-F1
#
_cell.length_a   1.000
_cell.length_b   1.000
_cell.length_c   1.000
_cell.angle_alpha   90.00
_cell.angle_beta   90.00
_cell.angle_gamma   90.00
#
_symmetry.space_group_name_H-M   'P 1'
#
loop_
_entity.id
_entity.type
_entity.pdbx_description
1 polymer ?
#
loop_
_entity_poly.entity_id
_entity_poly.type
_entity_poly.pdbx_seq_one_letter_code
_entity_poly.pdbx_strand_id
1 'polypeptide(L)'
;MKSPQPAVLDVRSEPYTRGYYRALSPAQMSVALESRGVCGPDLSAPLNCFELGMGFGLPLVAHAACFPHMRFYGNDFNPHHVAYANELARDAGLSNVEVFEDAFETLLDRDLPPMDIISMHGVYSWISPSLRKVVMRFIAERLRPGGVVFVSHNALPGWAAQMPLRELVNLHGLRQVPVSATPIERLSQTLDFLDDFAKVNPAYFSDDLSVQARLYGLRRLDPHYAAHEYFNPDWHPMHFHQVAAEMAEAGLEFAAPAVLSQQVDAAILPPATRELLRGVDDPVLRETLRDFAVNRSFRWDLYTRGAPQASAQQHAQFRLDRSWILATARSETRESPLSDGAADHVDGATALRLLDALAEGPATARELARRPELASLGADFIVEALMLLENEAQVHPALPVALRESARESVQRFNKAVMQRPDDDGLHYLSCAASGQAMGWSPLAMAQIRAACQGAQTADEMVQAMRDRFEGEGEGQMPAERLAHSARCFFASRAPVLRHLGLL
;
A
#
# COMPACT_ATOMS: atom_id res chain seq x y z
N MET A 1 15.60 -24.55 41.75
CA MET A 1 14.90 -24.78 40.47
C MET A 1 14.94 -23.50 39.68
N LYS A 2 15.68 -23.46 38.56
CA LYS A 2 15.61 -22.33 37.63
C LYS A 2 14.20 -22.31 37.04
N SER A 3 13.50 -21.19 37.15
CA SER A 3 12.25 -20.97 36.43
C SER A 3 12.49 -21.26 34.95
N PRO A 4 11.67 -22.09 34.29
CA PRO A 4 11.81 -22.29 32.84
C PRO A 4 11.64 -20.93 32.16
N GLN A 5 12.61 -20.53 31.34
CA GLN A 5 12.44 -19.40 30.44
C GLN A 5 11.20 -19.69 29.58
N PRO A 6 10.31 -18.69 29.37
CA PRO A 6 9.15 -18.90 28.51
C PRO A 6 9.64 -19.30 27.11
N ALA A 7 9.06 -20.36 26.56
CA ALA A 7 9.26 -20.72 25.17
C ALA A 7 8.75 -19.56 24.30
N VAL A 8 9.66 -18.87 23.61
CA VAL A 8 9.34 -17.87 22.59
C VAL A 8 9.13 -18.63 21.28
N LEU A 9 7.94 -18.54 20.71
CA LEU A 9 7.66 -19.06 19.36
C LEU A 9 8.39 -18.17 18.35
N ASP A 10 9.39 -18.73 17.67
CA ASP A 10 10.11 -18.03 16.60
C ASP A 10 9.39 -18.24 15.27
N VAL A 11 8.52 -17.29 14.90
CA VAL A 11 7.77 -17.30 13.62
C VAL A 11 8.61 -16.65 12.49
N ARG A 12 9.87 -16.25 12.76
CA ARG A 12 10.70 -15.48 11.80
C ARG A 12 11.08 -16.27 10.55
N SER A 13 10.90 -17.59 10.54
CA SER A 13 11.25 -18.47 9.42
C SER A 13 10.13 -18.74 8.42
N GLU A 14 8.90 -18.26 8.64
CA GLU A 14 7.78 -18.50 7.72
C GLU A 14 7.69 -17.44 6.60
N PRO A 15 7.39 -17.83 5.34
CA PRO A 15 7.29 -16.89 4.23
C PRO A 15 6.12 -15.91 4.42
N TYR A 16 6.38 -14.61 4.30
CA TYR A 16 5.36 -13.54 4.39
C TYR A 16 4.45 -13.49 3.12
N THR A 17 3.36 -12.73 3.15
CA THR A 17 2.51 -12.57 1.95
C THR A 17 3.17 -11.67 0.90
N ARG A 18 2.91 -11.92 -0.38
CA ARG A 18 3.43 -11.13 -1.51
C ARG A 18 2.52 -9.94 -1.79
N GLY A 19 2.59 -8.93 -0.93
CA GLY A 19 1.79 -7.71 -1.02
C GLY A 19 2.46 -6.59 -1.82
N TYR A 20 1.66 -5.75 -2.47
CA TYR A 20 2.11 -4.48 -3.04
C TYR A 20 1.43 -3.32 -2.32
N TYR A 21 2.23 -2.31 -1.94
CA TYR A 21 1.75 -1.14 -1.19
C TYR A 21 2.08 0.14 -1.96
N ARG A 22 1.06 0.76 -2.57
CA ARG A 22 1.21 1.97 -3.40
C ARG A 22 1.85 3.15 -2.67
N ALA A 23 1.65 3.25 -1.36
CA ALA A 23 2.18 4.32 -0.54
C ALA A 23 3.73 4.33 -0.45
N LEU A 24 4.38 3.21 -0.80
CA LEU A 24 5.83 3.11 -0.94
C LEU A 24 6.37 3.70 -2.26
N SER A 25 5.51 4.02 -3.24
CA SER A 25 5.97 4.58 -4.51
C SER A 25 6.52 6.00 -4.32
N PRO A 26 7.71 6.32 -4.86
CA PRO A 26 8.22 7.69 -4.89
C PRO A 26 7.21 8.69 -5.47
N ALA A 27 6.43 8.28 -6.49
CA ALA A 27 5.37 9.12 -7.05
C ALA A 27 4.29 9.44 -6.02
N GLN A 28 3.82 8.44 -5.28
CA GLN A 28 2.78 8.63 -4.27
C GLN A 28 3.27 9.52 -3.13
N MET A 29 4.52 9.33 -2.68
CA MET A 29 5.13 10.17 -1.64
C MET A 29 5.23 11.62 -2.09
N SER A 30 5.66 11.88 -3.32
CA SER A 30 5.73 13.23 -3.89
C SER A 30 4.36 13.90 -3.89
N VAL A 31 3.33 13.20 -4.37
CA VAL A 31 1.95 13.72 -4.43
C VAL A 31 1.42 14.03 -3.03
N ALA A 32 1.66 13.15 -2.07
CA ALA A 32 1.19 13.31 -0.69
C ALA A 32 1.85 14.51 0.01
N LEU A 33 3.15 14.71 -0.16
CA LEU A 33 3.88 15.87 0.37
C LEU A 33 3.41 17.16 -0.27
N GLU A 34 3.35 17.19 -1.60
CA GLU A 34 2.98 18.37 -2.38
C GLU A 34 1.53 18.79 -2.11
N SER A 35 0.63 17.84 -1.83
CA SER A 35 -0.75 18.12 -1.43
C SER A 35 -0.83 18.89 -0.10
N ARG A 36 0.15 18.71 0.79
CA ARG A 36 0.31 19.48 2.04
C ARG A 36 1.19 20.73 1.92
N GLY A 37 1.63 21.06 0.71
CA GLY A 37 2.49 22.22 0.47
C GLY A 37 3.95 21.99 0.85
N VAL A 38 4.36 20.74 1.07
CA VAL A 38 5.78 20.37 1.25
C VAL A 38 6.34 19.97 -0.10
N CYS A 39 7.52 20.48 -0.47
CA CYS A 39 8.17 20.06 -1.71
C CYS A 39 8.56 18.57 -1.64
N GLY A 40 8.02 17.77 -2.57
CA GLY A 40 8.35 16.36 -2.72
C GLY A 40 9.72 16.13 -3.36
N PRO A 41 10.21 14.87 -3.38
CA PRO A 41 11.44 14.52 -4.08
C PRO A 41 11.30 14.76 -5.58
N ASP A 42 12.34 15.31 -6.23
CA ASP A 42 12.36 15.47 -7.68
C ASP A 42 12.47 14.11 -8.37
N LEU A 43 11.34 13.61 -8.89
CA LEU A 43 11.26 12.30 -9.53
C LEU A 43 12.07 12.20 -10.83
N SER A 44 12.57 13.33 -11.38
CA SER A 44 13.46 13.33 -12.54
C SER A 44 14.94 13.16 -12.16
N ALA A 45 15.29 13.36 -10.90
CA ALA A 45 16.65 13.18 -10.39
C ALA A 45 16.98 11.69 -10.18
N PRO A 46 18.28 11.30 -10.23
CA PRO A 46 18.73 9.94 -9.96
C PRO A 46 18.75 9.66 -8.46
N LEU A 47 17.57 9.51 -7.87
CA LEU A 47 17.39 9.30 -6.43
C LEU A 47 17.91 7.93 -5.97
N ASN A 48 18.41 7.87 -4.74
CA ASN A 48 18.69 6.64 -4.02
C ASN A 48 17.56 6.34 -3.02
N CYS A 49 16.91 5.20 -3.18
CA CYS A 49 15.80 4.74 -2.36
C CYS A 49 16.22 3.50 -1.55
N PHE A 50 15.90 3.45 -0.26
CA PHE A 50 16.16 2.28 0.58
C PHE A 50 14.87 1.75 1.23
N GLU A 51 14.56 0.47 1.08
CA GLU A 51 13.45 -0.20 1.79
C GLU A 51 13.98 -1.10 2.92
N LEU A 52 13.72 -0.70 4.16
CA LEU A 52 14.09 -1.44 5.37
C LEU A 52 13.08 -2.55 5.63
N GLY A 53 13.54 -3.80 5.70
CA GLY A 53 12.68 -4.97 5.93
C GLY A 53 11.72 -5.18 4.77
N MET A 54 12.27 -5.33 3.57
CA MET A 54 11.52 -5.30 2.30
C MET A 54 10.59 -6.51 2.08
N GLY A 55 10.67 -7.56 2.91
CA GLY A 55 9.99 -8.81 2.65
C GLY A 55 10.38 -9.36 1.28
N PHE A 56 9.41 -9.83 0.50
CA PHE A 56 9.63 -10.27 -0.88
C PHE A 56 10.10 -9.16 -1.86
N GLY A 57 10.23 -7.90 -1.43
CA GLY A 57 10.77 -6.81 -2.24
C GLY A 57 9.90 -6.42 -3.44
N LEU A 58 8.62 -6.80 -3.46
CA LEU A 58 7.75 -6.54 -4.60
C LEU A 58 7.57 -5.04 -4.89
N PRO A 59 7.23 -4.16 -3.91
CA PRO A 59 7.18 -2.72 -4.14
C PRO A 59 8.51 -2.19 -4.70
N LEU A 60 9.63 -2.53 -4.04
CA LEU A 60 10.98 -2.14 -4.43
C LEU A 60 11.27 -2.47 -5.90
N VAL A 61 11.10 -3.72 -6.32
CA VAL A 61 11.42 -4.16 -7.69
C VAL A 61 10.44 -3.55 -8.72
N ALA A 62 9.16 -3.45 -8.37
CA ALA A 62 8.15 -2.83 -9.22
C ALA A 62 8.41 -1.34 -9.46
N HIS A 63 8.83 -0.60 -8.43
CA HIS A 63 9.20 0.81 -8.52
C HIS A 63 10.51 1.01 -9.26
N ALA A 64 11.49 0.12 -9.10
CA ALA A 64 12.71 0.13 -9.88
C ALA A 64 12.46 0.02 -11.39
N ALA A 65 11.45 -0.76 -11.80
CA ALA A 65 11.01 -0.82 -13.19
C ALA A 65 10.36 0.50 -13.65
N CYS A 66 9.61 1.18 -12.78
CA CYS A 66 8.99 2.48 -13.07
C CYS A 66 9.97 3.66 -13.08
N PHE A 67 11.13 3.56 -12.44
CA PHE A 67 12.12 4.62 -12.32
C PHE A 67 13.53 4.11 -12.65
N PRO A 68 13.83 3.82 -13.94
CA PRO A 68 15.09 3.18 -14.35
C PRO A 68 16.34 4.04 -14.10
N HIS A 69 16.18 5.34 -13.88
CA HIS A 69 17.27 6.28 -13.56
C HIS A 69 17.55 6.41 -12.05
N MET A 70 16.66 5.90 -11.19
CA MET A 70 16.85 5.84 -9.74
C MET A 70 17.50 4.52 -9.33
N ARG A 71 18.09 4.47 -8.13
CA ARG A 71 18.67 3.27 -7.53
C ARG A 71 17.86 2.82 -6.32
N PHE A 72 17.56 1.53 -6.26
CA PHE A 72 16.76 0.92 -5.21
C PHE A 72 17.59 -0.09 -4.43
N TYR A 73 17.63 0.12 -3.12
CA TYR A 73 18.32 -0.70 -2.15
C TYR A 73 17.32 -1.31 -1.18
N GLY A 74 17.56 -2.51 -0.70
CA GLY A 74 16.70 -3.11 0.32
C GLY A 74 17.41 -4.15 1.15
N ASN A 75 16.93 -4.37 2.37
CA ASN A 75 17.40 -5.47 3.20
C ASN A 75 16.23 -6.28 3.74
N ASP A 76 16.49 -7.56 3.95
CA ASP A 76 15.66 -8.44 4.76
C ASP A 76 16.55 -9.47 5.45
N PHE A 77 16.18 -9.92 6.64
CA PHE A 77 16.96 -10.94 7.34
C PHE A 77 16.68 -12.36 6.79
N ASN A 78 15.59 -12.55 6.05
CA ASN A 78 15.19 -13.85 5.51
C ASN A 78 15.85 -14.08 4.12
N PRO A 79 16.69 -15.11 3.96
CA PRO A 79 17.36 -15.39 2.68
C PRO A 79 16.38 -15.68 1.53
N HIS A 80 15.19 -16.22 1.81
CA HIS A 80 14.20 -16.54 0.78
C HIS A 80 13.60 -15.26 0.17
N HIS A 81 13.38 -14.24 0.99
CA HIS A 81 12.93 -12.92 0.57
C HIS A 81 13.94 -12.26 -0.38
N VAL A 82 15.21 -12.27 0.01
CA VAL A 82 16.31 -11.71 -0.79
C VAL A 82 16.52 -12.48 -2.10
N ALA A 83 16.48 -13.81 -2.05
CA ALA A 83 16.59 -14.64 -3.24
C ALA A 83 15.46 -14.37 -4.24
N TYR A 84 14.22 -14.22 -3.76
CA TYR A 84 13.07 -13.90 -4.61
C TYR A 84 13.18 -12.51 -5.25
N ALA A 85 13.54 -11.48 -4.49
CA ALA A 85 13.70 -10.13 -5.04
C ALA A 85 14.81 -10.08 -6.11
N ASN A 86 15.92 -10.77 -5.87
CA ASN A 86 16.99 -10.93 -6.86
C ASN A 86 16.54 -11.67 -8.12
N GLU A 87 15.79 -12.78 -7.97
CA GLU A 87 15.23 -13.51 -9.11
C GLU A 87 14.31 -12.61 -9.94
N LEU A 88 13.37 -11.92 -9.30
CA LEU A 88 12.42 -11.05 -9.99
C LEU A 88 13.13 -9.89 -10.71
N ALA A 89 14.11 -9.24 -10.06
CA ALA A 89 14.89 -8.18 -10.69
C ALA A 89 15.71 -8.68 -11.88
N ARG A 90 16.33 -9.87 -11.76
CA ARG A 90 17.09 -10.52 -12.83
C ARG A 90 16.20 -10.88 -14.02
N ASP A 91 15.05 -11.50 -13.76
CA ASP A 91 14.12 -11.94 -14.80
C ASP A 91 13.49 -10.74 -15.54
N ALA A 92 13.29 -9.62 -14.82
CA ALA A 92 12.89 -8.33 -15.40
C ALA A 92 14.04 -7.56 -16.09
N GLY A 93 15.28 -8.01 -15.97
CA GLY A 93 16.47 -7.34 -16.52
C GLY A 93 16.69 -5.95 -15.92
N LEU A 94 16.49 -5.80 -14.61
CA LEU A 94 16.71 -4.56 -13.86
C LEU A 94 18.13 -4.56 -13.28
N SER A 95 18.85 -3.47 -13.50
CA SER A 95 20.24 -3.28 -13.00
C SER A 95 20.34 -2.23 -11.89
N ASN A 96 19.21 -1.65 -11.52
CA ASN A 96 19.09 -0.58 -10.53
C ASN A 96 18.48 -1.06 -9.20
N VAL A 97 18.54 -2.38 -8.94
CA VAL A 97 18.09 -3.02 -7.70
C VAL A 97 19.28 -3.72 -7.05
N GLU A 98 19.49 -3.45 -5.75
CA GLU A 98 20.49 -4.14 -4.94
C GLU A 98 19.86 -4.52 -3.59
N VAL A 99 19.83 -5.82 -3.27
CA VAL A 99 19.17 -6.32 -2.06
C VAL A 99 20.09 -7.19 -1.21
N PHE A 100 19.89 -7.14 0.11
CA PHE A 100 20.83 -7.66 1.09
C PHE A 100 20.18 -8.58 2.12
N GLU A 101 20.84 -9.70 2.41
CA GLU A 101 20.51 -10.60 3.53
C GLU A 101 21.16 -10.08 4.82
N ASP A 102 20.68 -8.93 5.30
CA ASP A 102 21.22 -8.27 6.48
C ASP A 102 20.12 -8.05 7.52
N ALA A 103 20.48 -8.26 8.78
CA ALA A 103 19.73 -7.71 9.90
C ALA A 103 19.95 -6.17 10.00
N PHE A 104 19.09 -5.46 10.74
CA PHE A 104 19.21 -4.00 10.84
C PHE A 104 20.51 -3.56 11.52
N GLU A 105 21.00 -4.34 12.47
CA GLU A 105 22.21 -4.06 13.25
C GLU A 105 23.48 -3.98 12.41
N THR A 106 23.52 -4.70 11.29
CA THR A 106 24.69 -4.77 10.40
C THR A 106 24.65 -3.77 9.25
N LEU A 107 23.52 -3.08 9.03
CA LEU A 107 23.36 -2.20 7.86
C LEU A 107 24.32 -1.01 7.84
N LEU A 108 24.69 -0.49 9.01
CA LEU A 108 25.58 0.66 9.10
C LEU A 108 27.01 0.34 8.62
N ASP A 109 27.41 -0.92 8.67
CA ASP A 109 28.73 -1.38 8.25
C ASP A 109 28.85 -1.47 6.72
N ARG A 110 27.72 -1.43 5.99
CA ARG A 110 27.73 -1.45 4.53
C ARG A 110 28.22 -0.12 3.94
N ASP A 111 28.94 -0.25 2.83
CA ASP A 111 29.25 0.88 1.95
C ASP A 111 28.02 1.19 1.07
N LEU A 112 27.14 2.05 1.58
CA LEU A 112 25.93 2.51 0.90
C LEU A 112 26.01 4.01 0.62
N PRO A 113 25.48 4.49 -0.53
CA PRO A 113 25.41 5.92 -0.78
C PRO A 113 24.43 6.59 0.21
N PRO A 114 24.45 7.92 0.33
CA PRO A 114 23.38 8.62 1.02
C PRO A 114 22.05 8.46 0.28
N MET A 115 20.96 8.36 1.03
CA MET A 115 19.61 8.06 0.56
C MET A 115 18.76 9.32 0.48
N ASP A 116 17.95 9.42 -0.58
CA ASP A 116 16.94 10.46 -0.75
C ASP A 116 15.59 10.04 -0.16
N ILE A 117 15.28 8.74 -0.24
CA ILE A 117 14.06 8.14 0.31
C ILE A 117 14.44 6.92 1.14
N ILE A 118 13.95 6.84 2.38
CA ILE A 118 14.00 5.62 3.19
C ILE A 118 12.58 5.20 3.55
N SER A 119 12.24 3.95 3.30
CA SER A 119 10.90 3.42 3.48
C SER A 119 10.94 2.24 4.44
N MET A 120 9.93 2.12 5.30
CA MET A 120 9.69 0.90 6.05
C MET A 120 8.18 0.65 6.20
N HIS A 121 7.74 -0.50 5.72
CA HIS A 121 6.34 -0.94 5.83
C HIS A 121 6.24 -2.22 6.63
N GLY A 122 5.32 -2.28 7.60
CA GLY A 122 5.12 -3.49 8.40
C GLY A 122 6.30 -3.84 9.33
N VAL A 123 7.19 -2.88 9.62
CA VAL A 123 8.39 -3.10 10.46
C VAL A 123 8.26 -2.39 11.81
N TYR A 124 7.94 -1.09 11.83
CA TYR A 124 8.20 -0.23 13.00
C TYR A 124 7.56 -0.70 14.31
N SER A 125 6.28 -1.11 14.25
CA SER A 125 5.56 -1.65 15.42
C SER A 125 5.94 -3.07 15.79
N TRP A 126 6.68 -3.79 14.94
CA TRP A 126 7.01 -5.22 15.09
C TRP A 126 8.44 -5.48 15.54
N ILE A 127 9.21 -4.41 15.77
CA ILE A 127 10.57 -4.50 16.27
C ILE A 127 10.67 -3.93 17.69
N SER A 128 11.62 -4.48 18.44
CA SER A 128 11.89 -4.05 19.81
C SER A 128 12.34 -2.59 19.87
N PRO A 129 12.16 -1.89 21.00
CA PRO A 129 12.66 -0.52 21.17
C PRO A 129 14.17 -0.37 20.91
N SER A 130 14.98 -1.40 21.18
CA SER A 130 16.42 -1.38 20.85
C SER A 130 16.68 -1.43 19.35
N LEU A 131 15.92 -2.22 18.60
CA LEU A 131 16.00 -2.27 17.15
C LEU A 131 15.52 -0.96 16.50
N ARG A 132 14.47 -0.32 17.05
CA ARG A 132 14.03 0.99 16.57
C ARG A 132 15.14 2.04 16.68
N LYS A 133 15.94 2.01 17.75
CA LYS A 133 17.12 2.89 17.88
C LYS A 133 18.16 2.65 16.80
N VAL A 134 18.40 1.40 16.43
CA VAL A 134 19.30 1.04 15.32
C VAL A 134 18.77 1.59 13.99
N VAL A 135 17.48 1.40 13.72
CA VAL A 135 16.81 1.94 12.53
C VAL A 135 16.87 3.46 12.49
N MET A 136 16.59 4.14 13.60
CA MET A 136 16.70 5.61 13.71
C MET A 136 18.12 6.10 13.46
N ARG A 137 19.14 5.39 13.96
CA ARG A 137 20.54 5.71 13.68
C ARG A 137 20.88 5.56 12.20
N PHE A 138 20.42 4.49 11.55
CA PHE A 138 20.59 4.32 10.10
C PHE A 138 19.98 5.49 9.32
N ILE A 139 18.75 5.88 9.66
CA ILE A 139 18.07 7.03 9.03
C ILE A 139 18.81 8.35 9.29
N ALA A 140 19.30 8.55 10.52
CA ALA A 140 20.08 9.73 10.89
C ALA A 140 21.36 9.87 10.06
N GLU A 141 22.09 8.76 9.86
CA GLU A 141 23.37 8.75 9.17
C GLU A 141 23.26 8.69 7.64
N ARG A 142 22.19 8.06 7.10
CA ARG A 142 22.06 7.81 5.65
C ARG A 142 21.11 8.75 4.93
N LEU A 143 20.13 9.35 5.59
CA LEU A 143 19.18 10.22 4.91
C LEU A 143 19.76 11.61 4.64
N ARG A 144 19.72 12.05 3.38
CA ARG A 144 20.15 13.39 2.96
C ARG A 144 19.26 14.50 3.53
N PRO A 145 19.78 15.74 3.67
CA PRO A 145 18.93 16.92 3.79
C PRO A 145 17.91 16.99 2.65
N GLY A 146 16.67 17.33 2.97
CA GLY A 146 15.52 17.26 2.05
C GLY A 146 14.98 15.85 1.82
N GLY A 147 15.62 14.80 2.36
CA GLY A 147 15.19 13.43 2.19
C GLY A 147 13.88 13.10 2.91
N VAL A 148 13.22 12.05 2.45
CA VAL A 148 11.90 11.59 2.91
C VAL A 148 12.03 10.25 3.61
N VAL A 149 11.33 10.11 4.75
CA VAL A 149 11.12 8.83 5.41
C VAL A 149 9.65 8.47 5.35
N PHE A 150 9.36 7.30 4.81
CA PHE A 150 8.07 6.68 4.91
C PHE A 150 8.07 5.64 6.02
N VAL A 151 7.10 5.72 6.92
CA VAL A 151 6.90 4.73 7.99
C VAL A 151 5.43 4.36 8.09
N SER A 152 5.16 3.07 8.23
CA SER A 152 3.85 2.59 8.66
C SER A 152 3.93 1.92 10.02
N HIS A 153 2.88 2.07 10.84
CA HIS A 153 2.80 1.41 12.14
C HIS A 153 1.36 1.18 12.59
N ASN A 154 1.17 0.14 13.41
CA ASN A 154 -0.05 -0.05 14.19
C ASN A 154 -0.19 1.09 15.19
N ALA A 155 -1.37 1.72 15.24
CA ALA A 155 -1.60 2.95 15.96
C ALA A 155 -2.63 2.82 17.10
N LEU A 156 -2.44 3.62 18.13
CA LEU A 156 -3.42 3.87 19.19
C LEU A 156 -4.14 5.20 18.94
N PRO A 157 -5.45 5.30 19.27
CA PRO A 157 -6.22 4.37 20.12
C PRO A 157 -6.85 3.18 19.39
N GLY A 158 -6.86 3.11 18.05
CA GLY A 158 -7.70 2.15 17.30
C GLY A 158 -7.42 0.67 17.57
N TRP A 159 -6.19 0.31 17.99
CA TRP A 159 -5.89 -1.06 18.41
C TRP A 159 -6.28 -1.40 19.85
N ALA A 160 -6.55 -0.41 20.71
CA ALA A 160 -6.64 -0.59 22.16
C ALA A 160 -7.65 -1.68 22.58
N ALA A 161 -8.84 -1.70 21.96
CA ALA A 161 -9.88 -2.69 22.23
C ALA A 161 -9.47 -4.12 21.83
N GLN A 162 -8.62 -4.25 20.80
CA GLN A 162 -8.22 -5.53 20.21
C GLN A 162 -6.95 -6.11 20.83
N MET A 163 -6.16 -5.29 21.54
CA MET A 163 -4.91 -5.76 22.17
C MET A 163 -5.12 -6.92 23.16
N PRO A 164 -6.16 -6.94 24.03
CA PRO A 164 -6.39 -8.07 24.92
C PRO A 164 -6.72 -9.38 24.18
N LEU A 165 -7.33 -9.32 23.00
CA LEU A 165 -7.58 -10.51 22.18
C LEU A 165 -6.27 -11.20 21.79
N ARG A 166 -5.24 -10.43 21.41
CA ARG A 166 -3.93 -11.01 21.11
C ARG A 166 -3.26 -11.62 22.34
N GLU A 167 -3.41 -11.00 23.51
CA GLU A 167 -2.93 -11.59 24.77
C GLU A 167 -3.60 -12.94 25.03
N LEU A 168 -4.92 -13.05 24.82
CA LEU A 168 -5.64 -14.32 24.95
C LEU A 168 -5.15 -15.37 23.94
N VAL A 169 -4.93 -14.98 22.68
CA VAL A 169 -4.39 -15.88 21.65
C VAL A 169 -3.01 -16.40 22.06
N ASN A 170 -2.12 -15.52 22.50
CA ASN A 170 -0.79 -15.91 22.96
C ASN A 170 -0.83 -16.81 24.19
N LEU A 171 -1.60 -16.43 25.21
CA LEU A 171 -1.66 -17.15 26.47
C LEU A 171 -2.25 -18.56 26.26
N HIS A 172 -3.37 -18.67 25.55
CA HIS A 172 -3.96 -19.97 25.24
C HIS A 172 -3.01 -20.81 24.37
N GLY A 173 -2.49 -20.22 23.29
CA GLY A 173 -1.56 -20.88 22.38
C GLY A 173 -0.32 -21.41 23.10
N LEU A 174 0.24 -20.68 24.07
CA LEU A 174 1.42 -21.11 24.82
C LEU A 174 1.13 -22.10 25.95
N ARG A 175 -0.08 -22.09 26.53
CA ARG A 175 -0.38 -22.83 27.77
C ARG A 175 -1.24 -24.07 27.57
N GLN A 176 -2.07 -24.10 26.54
CA GLN A 176 -3.03 -25.19 26.31
C GLN A 176 -2.71 -26.03 25.09
N VAL A 177 -2.02 -25.46 24.10
CA VAL A 177 -1.62 -26.21 22.90
C VAL A 177 -0.27 -26.91 23.13
N PRO A 178 -0.13 -28.22 22.81
CA PRO A 178 1.13 -28.95 22.92
C PRO A 178 2.30 -28.23 22.24
N VAL A 179 3.48 -28.31 22.85
CA VAL A 179 4.71 -27.73 22.29
C VAL A 179 5.05 -28.34 20.92
N SER A 180 4.63 -29.58 20.66
CA SER A 180 4.81 -30.27 19.37
C SER A 180 3.93 -29.74 18.24
N ALA A 181 2.93 -28.90 18.51
CA ALA A 181 2.06 -28.34 17.49
C ALA A 181 2.78 -27.28 16.67
N THR A 182 2.60 -27.33 15.35
CA THR A 182 3.04 -26.29 14.42
C THR A 182 2.37 -24.94 14.75
N PRO A 183 2.93 -23.80 14.32
CA PRO A 183 2.31 -22.49 14.50
C PRO A 183 0.87 -22.42 13.99
N ILE A 184 0.58 -23.05 12.84
CA ILE A 184 -0.76 -23.10 12.23
C ILE A 184 -1.73 -23.93 13.07
N GLU A 185 -1.32 -25.14 13.50
CA GLU A 185 -2.16 -25.98 14.37
C GLU A 185 -2.45 -25.27 15.70
N ARG A 186 -1.45 -24.58 16.25
CA ARG A 186 -1.59 -23.78 17.47
C ARG A 186 -2.56 -22.61 17.29
N LEU A 187 -2.47 -21.92 16.17
CA LEU A 187 -3.41 -20.86 15.82
C LEU A 187 -4.82 -21.45 15.73
N SER A 188 -5.03 -22.49 14.93
CA SER A 188 -6.34 -23.12 14.71
C SER A 188 -6.98 -23.55 16.03
N GLN A 189 -6.28 -24.33 16.86
CA GLN A 189 -6.80 -24.79 18.15
C GLN A 189 -7.13 -23.62 19.10
N THR A 190 -6.36 -22.55 19.03
CA THR A 190 -6.61 -21.35 19.83
C THR A 190 -7.84 -20.59 19.35
N LEU A 191 -8.02 -20.45 18.03
CA LEU A 191 -9.21 -19.83 17.46
C LEU A 191 -10.47 -20.64 17.75
N ASP A 192 -10.40 -21.97 17.70
CA ASP A 192 -11.51 -22.85 18.07
C ASP A 192 -11.96 -22.59 19.51
N PHE A 193 -11.00 -22.55 20.44
CA PHE A 193 -11.27 -22.23 21.84
C PHE A 193 -11.88 -20.83 22.01
N LEU A 194 -11.31 -19.82 21.35
CA LEU A 194 -11.80 -18.44 21.47
C LEU A 194 -13.20 -18.26 20.88
N ASP A 195 -13.54 -19.00 19.82
CA ASP A 195 -14.90 -19.04 19.28
C ASP A 195 -15.88 -19.66 20.29
N ASP A 196 -15.50 -20.77 20.94
CA ASP A 196 -16.32 -21.38 21.97
C ASP A 196 -16.45 -20.48 23.21
N PHE A 197 -15.37 -19.79 23.58
CA PHE A 197 -15.41 -18.82 24.66
C PHE A 197 -16.29 -17.60 24.30
N ALA A 198 -16.24 -17.10 23.07
CA ALA A 198 -17.11 -16.02 22.62
C ALA A 198 -18.60 -16.42 22.64
N LYS A 199 -18.94 -17.68 22.35
CA LYS A 199 -20.33 -18.20 22.39
C LYS A 199 -20.95 -18.18 23.80
N VAL A 200 -20.14 -18.29 24.85
CA VAL A 200 -20.65 -18.13 26.25
C VAL A 200 -20.79 -16.66 26.67
N ASN A 201 -20.62 -15.74 25.71
CA ASN A 201 -20.83 -14.30 25.81
C ASN A 201 -20.10 -13.61 26.99
N PRO A 202 -18.75 -13.69 27.06
CA PRO A 202 -17.98 -12.97 28.06
C PRO A 202 -18.08 -11.46 27.84
N ALA A 203 -18.01 -10.66 28.92
CA ALA A 203 -18.08 -9.19 28.87
C ALA A 203 -17.17 -8.57 27.79
N TYR A 204 -15.94 -9.09 27.66
CA TYR A 204 -14.96 -8.62 26.67
C TYR A 204 -15.47 -8.71 25.21
N PHE A 205 -16.24 -9.76 24.89
CA PHE A 205 -16.83 -9.92 23.56
C PHE A 205 -18.22 -9.28 23.46
N SER A 206 -18.99 -9.18 24.55
CA SER A 206 -20.34 -8.61 24.51
C SER A 206 -20.37 -7.09 24.46
N ASP A 207 -19.39 -6.44 25.08
CA ASP A 207 -19.39 -4.98 25.27
C ASP A 207 -18.81 -4.22 24.06
N ASP A 208 -18.02 -4.90 23.22
CA ASP A 208 -17.40 -4.33 22.01
C ASP A 208 -17.51 -5.28 20.80
N LEU A 209 -18.42 -4.93 19.87
CA LEU A 209 -18.64 -5.68 18.63
C LEU A 209 -17.40 -5.72 17.71
N SER A 210 -16.48 -4.75 17.84
CA SER A 210 -15.25 -4.73 17.04
C SER A 210 -14.31 -5.91 17.38
N VAL A 211 -14.33 -6.37 18.63
CA VAL A 211 -13.55 -7.53 19.08
C VAL A 211 -14.11 -8.82 18.47
N GLN A 212 -15.44 -8.98 18.46
CA GLN A 212 -16.08 -10.12 17.81
C GLN A 212 -15.81 -10.15 16.30
N ALA A 213 -15.96 -9.00 15.64
CA ALA A 213 -15.66 -8.85 14.22
C ALA A 213 -14.20 -9.18 13.91
N ARG A 214 -13.27 -8.80 14.79
CA ARG A 214 -11.83 -9.10 14.65
C ARG A 214 -11.55 -10.61 14.78
N LEU A 215 -12.14 -11.28 15.77
CA LEU A 215 -12.01 -12.74 15.94
C LEU A 215 -12.56 -13.49 14.72
N TYR A 216 -13.75 -13.11 14.25
CA TYR A 216 -14.33 -13.69 13.04
C TYR A 216 -13.46 -13.44 11.80
N GLY A 217 -12.93 -12.22 11.64
CA GLY A 217 -12.05 -11.86 10.54
C GLY A 217 -10.72 -12.61 10.56
N LEU A 218 -10.19 -12.92 11.75
CA LEU A 218 -8.92 -13.63 11.91
C LEU A 218 -8.93 -15.02 11.26
N ARG A 219 -10.05 -15.74 11.32
CA ARG A 219 -10.23 -17.04 10.66
C ARG A 219 -10.23 -17.00 9.14
N ARG A 220 -10.40 -15.81 8.54
CA ARG A 220 -10.45 -15.63 7.09
C ARG A 220 -9.11 -15.15 6.52
N LEU A 221 -8.15 -14.85 7.38
CA LEU A 221 -6.81 -14.49 6.96
C LEU A 221 -6.04 -15.74 6.54
N ASP A 222 -5.01 -15.52 5.75
CA ASP A 222 -3.99 -16.54 5.53
C ASP A 222 -3.40 -17.01 6.89
N PRO A 223 -3.34 -18.32 7.17
CA PRO A 223 -2.90 -18.83 8.46
C PRO A 223 -1.47 -18.43 8.83
N HIS A 224 -0.56 -18.30 7.85
CA HIS A 224 0.82 -17.85 8.11
C HIS A 224 0.84 -16.38 8.51
N TYR A 225 0.09 -15.53 7.79
CA TYR A 225 -0.07 -14.12 8.15
C TYR A 225 -0.64 -13.98 9.57
N ALA A 226 -1.70 -14.73 9.89
CA ALA A 226 -2.34 -14.68 11.19
C ALA A 226 -1.42 -15.19 12.33
N ALA A 227 -0.63 -16.24 12.08
CA ALA A 227 0.35 -16.72 13.05
C ALA A 227 1.44 -15.65 13.32
N HIS A 228 1.95 -14.99 12.27
CA HIS A 228 2.90 -13.89 12.42
C HIS A 228 2.30 -12.71 13.20
N GLU A 229 1.07 -12.31 12.87
CA GLU A 229 0.38 -11.19 13.51
C GLU A 229 0.15 -11.44 15.01
N TYR A 230 -0.16 -12.67 15.43
CA TYR A 230 -0.56 -12.92 16.82
C TYR A 230 0.55 -13.51 17.70
N PHE A 231 1.47 -14.33 17.16
CA PHE A 231 2.51 -15.00 17.95
C PHE A 231 3.89 -14.32 17.93
N ASN A 232 4.10 -13.27 17.13
CA ASN A 232 5.36 -12.53 17.18
C ASN A 232 5.56 -11.94 18.60
N PRO A 233 6.73 -12.13 19.24
CA PRO A 233 6.97 -11.64 20.60
C PRO A 233 6.97 -10.11 20.71
N ASP A 234 7.38 -9.40 19.66
CA ASP A 234 7.47 -7.94 19.66
C ASP A 234 6.30 -7.36 18.87
N TRP A 235 5.42 -6.64 19.57
CA TRP A 235 4.40 -5.80 18.94
C TRP A 235 4.01 -4.65 19.84
N HIS A 236 4.21 -3.45 19.31
CA HIS A 236 4.07 -2.20 20.02
C HIS A 236 3.21 -1.26 19.17
N PRO A 237 1.86 -1.33 19.25
CA PRO A 237 1.03 -0.24 18.79
C PRO A 237 1.38 1.04 19.53
N MET A 238 1.54 2.15 18.81
CA MET A 238 2.03 3.41 19.37
C MET A 238 1.07 4.56 19.06
N HIS A 239 1.05 5.58 19.92
CA HIS A 239 0.41 6.84 19.57
C HIS A 239 1.29 7.64 18.60
N PHE A 240 0.67 8.43 17.73
CA PHE A 240 1.38 9.28 16.78
C PHE A 240 2.46 10.14 17.44
N HIS A 241 2.17 10.82 18.57
CA HIS A 241 3.15 11.67 19.24
C HIS A 241 4.41 10.93 19.71
N GLN A 242 4.33 9.61 19.98
CA GLN A 242 5.48 8.81 20.40
C GLN A 242 6.38 8.51 19.19
N VAL A 243 5.78 8.14 18.05
CA VAL A 243 6.53 7.92 16.81
C VAL A 243 7.12 9.23 16.31
N ALA A 244 6.36 10.33 16.36
CA ALA A 244 6.86 11.66 15.99
C ALA A 244 8.05 12.09 16.86
N ALA A 245 8.04 11.79 18.16
CA ALA A 245 9.17 12.05 19.04
C ALA A 245 10.42 11.23 18.67
N GLU A 246 10.26 9.92 18.43
CA GLU A 246 11.38 9.05 17.98
C GLU A 246 11.95 9.52 16.63
N MET A 247 11.11 9.94 15.69
CA MET A 247 11.54 10.51 14.40
C MET A 247 12.26 11.85 14.57
N ALA A 248 11.80 12.70 15.48
CA ALA A 248 12.43 13.99 15.79
C ALA A 248 13.85 13.84 16.34
N GLU A 249 14.14 12.77 17.10
CA GLU A 249 15.51 12.44 17.53
C GLU A 249 16.47 12.22 16.35
N ALA A 250 15.96 11.76 15.20
CA ALA A 250 16.72 11.63 13.95
C ALA A 250 16.74 12.91 13.09
N GLY A 251 16.19 14.03 13.59
CA GLY A 251 16.09 15.31 12.89
C GLY A 251 15.02 15.35 11.81
N LEU A 252 13.94 14.59 12.00
CA LEU A 252 12.80 14.51 11.08
C LEU A 252 11.57 15.18 11.65
N GLU A 253 10.75 15.72 10.76
CA GLU A 253 9.46 16.33 11.10
C GLU A 253 8.35 15.64 10.31
N PHE A 254 7.19 15.45 10.95
CA PHE A 254 6.01 14.94 10.26
C PHE A 254 5.58 15.92 9.17
N ALA A 255 5.43 15.41 7.94
CA ALA A 255 5.10 16.23 6.78
C ALA A 255 3.69 15.97 6.26
N ALA A 256 3.30 14.70 6.10
CA ALA A 256 1.98 14.34 5.58
C ALA A 256 1.61 12.88 5.86
N PRO A 257 0.30 12.55 5.97
CA PRO A 257 -0.16 11.19 5.73
C PRO A 257 0.13 10.79 4.28
N ALA A 258 0.69 9.59 4.04
CA ALA A 258 1.03 9.09 2.71
C ALA A 258 -0.20 8.70 1.87
N VAL A 259 -1.33 8.41 2.53
CA VAL A 259 -2.60 8.06 1.88
C VAL A 259 -3.40 9.34 1.64
N LEU A 260 -3.72 9.63 0.37
CA LEU A 260 -4.31 10.92 -0.04
C LEU A 260 -5.70 11.16 0.54
N SER A 261 -6.56 10.13 0.57
CA SER A 261 -7.89 10.22 1.19
C SER A 261 -7.83 10.67 2.66
N GLN A 262 -6.77 10.29 3.38
CA GLN A 262 -6.56 10.70 4.77
C GLN A 262 -6.18 12.16 4.92
N GLN A 263 -5.94 12.88 3.82
CA GLN A 263 -5.73 14.32 3.81
C GLN A 263 -6.98 15.14 3.48
N VAL A 264 -8.08 14.49 3.09
CA VAL A 264 -9.36 15.15 2.81
C VAL A 264 -10.14 15.25 4.12
N ASP A 265 -9.83 16.28 4.91
CA ASP A 265 -10.42 16.49 6.24
C ASP A 265 -11.95 16.52 6.19
N ALA A 266 -12.53 17.10 5.13
CA ALA A 266 -13.99 17.18 4.97
C ALA A 266 -14.68 15.82 4.84
N ALA A 267 -13.98 14.80 4.34
CA ALA A 267 -14.50 13.45 4.14
C ALA A 267 -14.32 12.54 5.37
N ILE A 268 -13.38 12.85 6.27
CA ILE A 268 -13.05 11.95 7.39
C ILE A 268 -13.29 12.56 8.77
N LEU A 269 -13.54 13.88 8.86
CA LEU A 269 -13.78 14.57 10.12
C LEU A 269 -15.12 15.33 10.11
N PRO A 270 -15.95 15.14 11.16
CA PRO A 270 -17.13 15.98 11.36
C PRO A 270 -16.78 17.47 11.40
N PRO A 271 -17.68 18.38 10.95
CA PRO A 271 -17.43 19.82 10.94
C PRO A 271 -16.99 20.39 12.31
N ALA A 272 -17.62 19.95 13.40
CA ALA A 272 -17.28 20.39 14.75
C ALA A 272 -15.86 19.99 15.17
N THR A 273 -15.42 18.78 14.80
CA THR A 273 -14.05 18.32 15.05
C THR A 273 -13.04 19.12 14.25
N ARG A 274 -13.33 19.42 12.98
CA ARG A 274 -12.47 20.26 12.14
C ARG A 274 -12.30 21.65 12.74
N GLU A 275 -13.38 22.26 13.22
CA GLU A 275 -13.32 23.56 13.87
C GLU A 275 -12.46 23.54 15.14
N LEU A 276 -12.64 22.52 15.99
CA LEU A 276 -11.82 22.35 17.19
C LEU A 276 -10.32 22.21 16.85
N LEU A 277 -9.98 21.38 15.86
CA LEU A 277 -8.59 21.15 15.47
C LEU A 277 -7.90 22.38 14.86
N ARG A 278 -8.65 23.31 14.24
CA ARG A 278 -8.10 24.60 13.75
C ARG A 278 -7.53 25.45 14.89
N GLY A 279 -8.09 25.34 16.09
CA GLY A 279 -7.64 26.09 17.28
C GLY A 279 -6.48 25.45 18.04
N VAL A 280 -5.98 24.29 17.61
CA VAL A 280 -4.84 23.61 18.25
C VAL A 280 -3.58 24.01 17.50
N ASP A 281 -2.67 24.77 18.11
CA ASP A 281 -1.45 25.26 17.44
C ASP A 281 -0.38 24.18 17.26
N ASP A 282 -0.17 23.34 18.28
CA ASP A 282 0.82 22.26 18.27
C ASP A 282 0.46 21.20 17.22
N PRO A 283 1.27 21.02 16.16
CA PRO A 283 0.98 20.08 15.09
C PRO A 283 0.98 18.63 15.57
N VAL A 284 1.81 18.28 16.56
CA VAL A 284 1.88 16.92 17.10
C VAL A 284 0.61 16.59 17.88
N LEU A 285 0.15 17.52 18.72
CA LEU A 285 -1.12 17.38 19.43
C LEU A 285 -2.30 17.35 18.45
N ARG A 286 -2.31 18.21 17.42
CA ARG A 286 -3.38 18.26 16.42
C ARG A 286 -3.54 16.92 15.69
N GLU A 287 -2.44 16.31 15.24
CA GLU A 287 -2.47 15.00 14.59
C GLU A 287 -2.79 13.86 15.58
N THR A 288 -2.35 13.95 16.82
CA THR A 288 -2.75 12.99 17.86
C THR A 288 -4.26 13.03 18.11
N LEU A 289 -4.84 14.22 18.24
CA LEU A 289 -6.29 14.39 18.39
C LEU A 289 -7.06 13.90 17.16
N ARG A 290 -6.50 14.09 15.96
CA ARG A 290 -7.05 13.53 14.71
C ARG A 290 -7.16 12.00 14.79
N ASP A 291 -6.18 11.32 15.38
CA ASP A 291 -6.24 9.86 15.55
C ASP A 291 -7.34 9.42 16.51
N PHE A 292 -7.58 10.16 17.58
CA PHE A 292 -8.71 9.91 18.47
C PHE A 292 -10.05 10.17 17.77
N ALA A 293 -10.14 11.21 16.94
CA ALA A 293 -11.37 11.56 16.23
C ALA A 293 -11.83 10.47 15.24
N VAL A 294 -10.89 9.73 14.65
CA VAL A 294 -11.19 8.67 13.66
C VAL A 294 -10.89 7.26 14.18
N ASN A 295 -10.61 7.12 15.48
CA ASN A 295 -10.20 5.89 16.14
C ASN A 295 -9.12 5.11 15.35
N ARG A 296 -8.02 5.80 15.02
CA ARG A 296 -6.99 5.32 14.09
C ARG A 296 -6.29 4.06 14.60
N SER A 297 -6.34 2.98 13.82
CA SER A 297 -5.63 1.72 14.10
C SER A 297 -4.36 1.52 13.27
N PHE A 298 -4.18 2.25 12.17
CA PHE A 298 -2.98 2.11 11.35
C PHE A 298 -2.61 3.42 10.68
N ARG A 299 -1.33 3.76 10.72
CA ARG A 299 -0.80 4.99 10.10
C ARG A 299 0.19 4.68 8.99
N TRP A 300 0.21 5.58 8.03
CA TRP A 300 1.11 5.63 6.89
C TRP A 300 1.60 7.07 6.78
N ASP A 301 2.79 7.35 7.30
CA ASP A 301 3.26 8.71 7.51
C ASP A 301 4.53 8.98 6.72
N LEU A 302 4.61 10.22 6.22
CA LEU A 302 5.80 10.79 5.62
C LEU A 302 6.41 11.78 6.59
N TYR A 303 7.69 11.58 6.88
CA TYR A 303 8.53 12.49 7.62
C TYR A 303 9.63 13.03 6.69
N THR A 304 10.13 14.23 6.94
CA THR A 304 11.19 14.82 6.10
C THR A 304 12.30 15.43 6.93
N ARG A 305 13.52 15.47 6.37
CA ARG A 305 14.67 16.15 6.96
C ARG A 305 14.79 17.56 6.37
N GLY A 306 14.00 18.51 6.87
CA GLY A 306 14.07 19.90 6.44
C GLY A 306 13.67 20.11 4.97
N ALA A 307 12.65 19.40 4.50
CA ALA A 307 12.11 19.62 3.16
C ALA A 307 11.58 21.07 3.02
N PRO A 308 11.84 21.75 1.88
CA PRO A 308 11.34 23.09 1.67
C PRO A 308 9.80 23.16 1.69
N GLN A 309 9.27 24.25 2.25
CA GLN A 309 7.86 24.58 2.13
C GLN A 309 7.61 25.28 0.80
N ALA A 310 6.56 24.87 0.10
CA ALA A 310 6.13 25.50 -1.14
C ALA A 310 5.54 26.88 -0.86
N SER A 311 5.80 27.84 -1.75
CA SER A 311 5.01 29.07 -1.78
C SER A 311 3.54 28.77 -2.08
N ALA A 312 2.63 29.67 -1.73
CA ALA A 312 1.21 29.51 -2.03
C ALA A 312 0.94 29.27 -3.53
N GLN A 313 1.70 29.92 -4.41
CA GLN A 313 1.61 29.71 -5.86
C GLN A 313 2.07 28.31 -6.26
N GLN A 314 3.21 27.84 -5.74
CA GLN A 314 3.72 26.49 -6.01
C GLN A 314 2.77 25.41 -5.49
N HIS A 315 2.21 25.59 -4.28
CA HIS A 315 1.24 24.65 -3.72
C HIS A 315 -0.03 24.57 -4.56
N ALA A 316 -0.54 25.70 -5.04
CA ALA A 316 -1.67 25.72 -5.97
C ALA A 316 -1.32 25.02 -7.30
N GLN A 317 -0.11 25.22 -7.83
CA GLN A 317 0.35 24.54 -9.04
C GLN A 317 0.42 23.02 -8.83
N PHE A 318 1.03 22.57 -7.72
CA PHE A 318 1.12 21.15 -7.39
C PHE A 318 -0.24 20.46 -7.29
N ARG A 319 -1.25 21.12 -6.71
CA ARG A 319 -2.58 20.53 -6.57
C ARG A 319 -3.38 20.58 -7.87
N LEU A 320 -3.37 21.71 -8.56
CA LEU A 320 -4.29 21.98 -9.66
C LEU A 320 -3.79 21.52 -11.02
N ASP A 321 -2.47 21.48 -11.22
CA ASP A 321 -1.84 21.21 -12.52
C ASP A 321 -1.25 19.79 -12.60
N ARG A 322 -1.48 18.97 -11.57
CA ARG A 322 -1.15 17.54 -11.62
C ARG A 322 -2.13 16.81 -12.53
N SER A 323 -1.59 16.06 -13.48
CA SER A 323 -2.38 15.20 -14.35
C SER A 323 -2.83 13.95 -13.58
N TRP A 324 -4.08 13.56 -13.79
CA TRP A 324 -4.68 12.34 -13.26
C TRP A 324 -5.09 11.44 -14.40
N ILE A 325 -5.02 10.13 -14.19
CA ILE A 325 -5.35 9.11 -15.20
C ILE A 325 -6.36 8.12 -14.63
N LEU A 326 -7.29 7.67 -15.46
CA LEU A 326 -8.22 6.60 -15.13
C LEU A 326 -7.45 5.27 -14.96
N ALA A 327 -7.64 4.61 -13.82
CA ALA A 327 -6.97 3.35 -13.46
C ALA A 327 -7.90 2.14 -13.61
N THR A 328 -9.21 2.33 -13.40
CA THR A 328 -10.24 1.29 -13.54
C THR A 328 -11.14 1.59 -14.73
N ALA A 329 -11.42 0.58 -15.56
CA ALA A 329 -12.33 0.74 -16.70
C ALA A 329 -13.74 1.12 -16.25
N ARG A 330 -14.41 2.01 -17.00
CA ARG A 330 -15.75 2.51 -16.62
C ARG A 330 -16.81 1.43 -16.47
N SER A 331 -16.70 0.34 -17.24
CA SER A 331 -17.60 -0.83 -17.12
C SER A 331 -17.35 -1.68 -15.87
N GLU A 332 -16.23 -1.47 -15.18
CA GLU A 332 -15.83 -2.19 -13.96
C GLU A 332 -16.02 -1.34 -12.70
N THR A 333 -16.30 -0.05 -12.87
CA THR A 333 -16.63 0.86 -11.78
C THR A 333 -18.04 0.59 -11.26
N ARG A 334 -18.18 0.52 -9.93
CA ARG A 334 -19.47 0.40 -9.24
C ARG A 334 -20.25 1.73 -9.30
N GLU A 335 -21.57 1.68 -9.16
CA GLU A 335 -22.40 2.89 -9.10
C GLU A 335 -22.00 3.84 -7.95
N SER A 336 -21.61 3.28 -6.80
CA SER A 336 -20.92 4.01 -5.73
C SER A 336 -19.43 3.63 -5.74
N PRO A 337 -18.56 4.39 -6.43
CA PRO A 337 -17.14 4.10 -6.51
C PRO A 337 -16.36 4.50 -5.25
N LEU A 338 -17.03 5.10 -4.27
CA LEU A 338 -16.46 5.61 -3.02
C LEU A 338 -17.02 4.85 -1.83
N SER A 339 -16.20 4.69 -0.79
CA SER A 339 -16.63 4.23 0.54
C SER A 339 -17.56 5.25 1.22
N ASP A 340 -18.39 4.78 2.15
CA ASP A 340 -19.50 5.57 2.73
C ASP A 340 -19.10 6.99 3.18
N GLY A 341 -18.04 7.12 4.00
CA GLY A 341 -17.59 8.44 4.46
C GLY A 341 -17.06 9.36 3.35
N ALA A 342 -16.49 8.78 2.29
CA ALA A 342 -16.08 9.54 1.11
C ALA A 342 -17.29 9.92 0.24
N ALA A 343 -18.30 9.05 0.17
CA ALA A 343 -19.54 9.27 -0.58
C ALA A 343 -20.42 10.38 0.03
N ASP A 344 -20.32 10.62 1.34
CA ASP A 344 -20.97 11.76 2.01
C ASP A 344 -20.38 13.12 1.58
N HIS A 345 -19.10 13.14 1.19
CA HIS A 345 -18.42 14.36 0.69
C HIS A 345 -18.53 14.51 -0.82
N VAL A 346 -18.40 13.41 -1.56
CA VAL A 346 -18.49 13.38 -3.02
C VAL A 346 -19.52 12.33 -3.43
N ASP A 347 -20.69 12.79 -3.86
CA ASP A 347 -21.75 11.88 -4.27
C ASP A 347 -21.35 11.00 -5.48
N GLY A 348 -21.98 9.84 -5.60
CA GLY A 348 -21.68 8.87 -6.66
C GLY A 348 -21.84 9.43 -8.08
N ALA A 349 -22.84 10.29 -8.34
CA ALA A 349 -23.04 10.87 -9.66
C ALA A 349 -21.92 11.85 -10.04
N THR A 350 -21.44 12.61 -9.08
CA THR A 350 -20.28 13.50 -9.23
C THR A 350 -19.01 12.69 -9.47
N ALA A 351 -18.79 11.62 -8.71
CA ALA A 351 -17.69 10.70 -8.92
C ALA A 351 -17.72 10.08 -10.34
N LEU A 352 -18.88 9.60 -10.81
CA LEU A 352 -19.02 9.02 -12.14
C LEU A 352 -18.73 10.04 -13.26
N ARG A 353 -19.20 11.29 -13.14
CA ARG A 353 -18.88 12.36 -14.11
C ARG A 353 -17.37 12.63 -14.22
N LEU A 354 -16.66 12.60 -13.09
CA LEU A 354 -15.20 12.76 -13.08
C LEU A 354 -14.50 11.60 -13.79
N LEU A 355 -14.97 10.36 -13.54
CA LEU A 355 -14.41 9.17 -14.17
C LEU A 355 -14.71 9.12 -15.67
N ASP A 356 -15.90 9.54 -16.10
CA ASP A 356 -16.27 9.66 -17.51
C ASP A 356 -15.37 10.68 -18.22
N ALA A 357 -15.12 11.83 -17.59
CA ALA A 357 -14.21 12.84 -18.12
C ALA A 357 -12.76 12.31 -18.27
N LEU A 358 -12.28 11.52 -17.30
CA LEU A 358 -10.96 10.89 -17.36
C LEU A 358 -10.89 9.68 -18.30
N ALA A 359 -12.03 9.10 -18.71
CA ALA A 359 -12.08 8.06 -19.72
C ALA A 359 -11.70 8.57 -21.12
N GLU A 360 -11.83 9.89 -21.36
CA GLU A 360 -11.37 10.54 -22.59
C GLU A 360 -9.86 10.74 -22.64
N GLY A 361 -9.19 10.69 -21.49
CA GLY A 361 -7.74 10.82 -21.37
C GLY A 361 -7.30 11.48 -20.06
N PRO A 362 -5.98 11.50 -19.78
CA PRO A 362 -5.45 12.13 -18.58
C PRO A 362 -5.75 13.63 -18.54
N ALA A 363 -6.14 14.15 -17.38
CA ALA A 363 -6.50 15.55 -17.22
C ALA A 363 -6.06 16.09 -15.85
N THR A 364 -5.81 17.40 -15.80
CA THR A 364 -5.57 18.13 -14.56
C THR A 364 -6.89 18.57 -13.91
N ALA A 365 -6.87 18.88 -12.61
CA ALA A 365 -8.05 19.44 -11.95
C ALA A 365 -8.49 20.77 -12.58
N ARG A 366 -7.54 21.57 -13.08
CA ARG A 366 -7.82 22.82 -13.80
C ARG A 366 -8.54 22.58 -15.13
N GLU A 367 -8.15 21.56 -15.87
CA GLU A 367 -8.81 21.19 -17.14
C GLU A 367 -10.19 20.59 -16.89
N LEU A 368 -10.33 19.72 -15.90
CA LEU A 368 -11.61 19.16 -15.48
C LEU A 368 -12.59 20.26 -15.06
N ALA A 369 -12.14 21.24 -14.27
CA ALA A 369 -12.97 22.38 -13.85
C ALA A 369 -13.45 23.29 -15.00
N ARG A 370 -12.86 23.19 -16.21
CA ARG A 370 -13.30 23.94 -17.39
C ARG A 370 -14.37 23.20 -18.20
N ARG A 371 -14.62 21.92 -17.92
CA ARG A 371 -15.63 21.14 -18.62
C ARG A 371 -17.03 21.57 -18.17
N PRO A 372 -17.99 21.82 -19.07
CA PRO A 372 -19.32 22.33 -18.71
C PRO A 372 -20.03 21.52 -17.62
N GLU A 373 -19.89 20.19 -17.67
CA GLU A 373 -20.51 19.24 -16.74
C GLU A 373 -19.83 19.17 -15.37
N LEU A 374 -18.64 19.75 -15.19
CA LEU A 374 -17.88 19.78 -13.93
C LEU A 374 -17.62 21.20 -13.42
N ALA A 375 -17.91 22.23 -14.22
CA ALA A 375 -17.54 23.62 -13.94
C ALA A 375 -18.10 24.17 -12.61
N SER A 376 -19.25 23.65 -12.15
CA SER A 376 -19.86 24.05 -10.88
C SER A 376 -19.14 23.53 -9.63
N LEU A 377 -18.28 22.52 -9.76
CA LEU A 377 -17.61 21.87 -8.62
C LEU A 377 -16.45 22.70 -8.07
N GLY A 378 -15.74 23.43 -8.95
CA GLY A 378 -14.51 24.13 -8.60
C GLY A 378 -13.28 23.19 -8.53
N ALA A 379 -12.10 23.73 -8.85
CA ALA A 379 -10.91 22.92 -9.03
C ALA A 379 -10.38 22.30 -7.72
N ASP A 380 -10.49 23.00 -6.59
CA ASP A 380 -10.08 22.47 -5.27
C ASP A 380 -10.91 21.26 -4.85
N PHE A 381 -12.24 21.32 -5.02
CA PHE A 381 -13.12 20.18 -4.72
C PHE A 381 -12.84 19.00 -5.67
N ILE A 382 -12.54 19.27 -6.94
CA ILE A 382 -12.12 18.22 -7.88
C ILE A 382 -10.84 17.53 -7.39
N VAL A 383 -9.86 18.25 -6.86
CA VAL A 383 -8.66 17.64 -6.26
C VAL A 383 -9.03 16.72 -5.09
N GLU A 384 -9.88 17.17 -4.17
CA GLU A 384 -10.36 16.33 -3.06
C GLU A 384 -11.06 15.06 -3.55
N ALA A 385 -11.94 15.18 -4.55
CA ALA A 385 -12.63 14.05 -5.15
C ALA A 385 -11.66 13.05 -5.81
N LEU A 386 -10.65 13.54 -6.52
CA LEU A 386 -9.61 12.69 -7.13
C LEU A 386 -8.76 11.97 -6.08
N MET A 387 -8.44 12.63 -4.96
CA MET A 387 -7.73 12.01 -3.83
C MET A 387 -8.54 10.89 -3.17
N LEU A 388 -9.88 11.04 -3.09
CA LEU A 388 -10.77 9.99 -2.60
C LEU A 388 -10.89 8.82 -3.60
N LEU A 389 -11.04 9.12 -4.89
CA LEU A 389 -11.10 8.12 -5.96
C LEU A 389 -9.78 7.34 -6.12
N GLU A 390 -8.64 7.95 -5.79
CA GLU A 390 -7.33 7.29 -5.80
C GLU A 390 -7.23 6.19 -4.75
N ASN A 391 -7.78 6.42 -3.56
CA ASN A 391 -7.83 5.43 -2.49
C ASN A 391 -8.60 4.17 -2.90
N GLU A 392 -9.61 4.33 -3.76
CA GLU A 392 -10.44 3.25 -4.31
C GLU A 392 -9.89 2.69 -5.65
N ALA A 393 -8.65 3.05 -6.00
CA ALA A 393 -7.95 2.68 -7.22
C ALA A 393 -8.72 2.98 -8.52
N GLN A 394 -9.62 3.97 -8.51
CA GLN A 394 -10.37 4.38 -9.71
C GLN A 394 -9.51 5.29 -10.60
N VAL A 395 -8.67 6.13 -9.98
CA VAL A 395 -7.75 7.06 -10.67
C VAL A 395 -6.37 7.02 -10.03
N HIS A 396 -5.34 7.41 -10.77
CA HIS A 396 -3.98 7.59 -10.24
C HIS A 396 -3.42 8.96 -10.62
N PRO A 397 -2.55 9.55 -9.78
CA PRO A 397 -1.73 10.66 -10.21
C PRO A 397 -0.80 10.16 -11.32
N ALA A 398 -0.71 10.91 -12.40
CA ALA A 398 0.04 10.52 -13.57
C ALA A 398 1.40 11.24 -13.60
N LEU A 399 2.48 10.50 -13.85
CA LEU A 399 3.84 11.02 -13.95
C LEU A 399 3.97 12.01 -15.13
N PRO A 400 4.97 12.90 -15.15
CA PRO A 400 5.32 13.64 -16.35
C PRO A 400 5.59 12.71 -17.55
N VAL A 401 5.18 13.11 -18.77
CA VAL A 401 5.28 12.29 -19.99
C VAL A 401 6.70 11.73 -20.20
N ALA A 402 7.73 12.56 -20.01
CA ALA A 402 9.12 12.15 -20.16
C ALA A 402 9.51 10.95 -19.26
N LEU A 403 9.03 10.92 -18.01
CA LEU A 403 9.29 9.80 -17.09
C LEU A 403 8.55 8.54 -17.53
N ARG A 404 7.31 8.68 -18.03
CA ARG A 404 6.53 7.55 -18.56
C ARG A 404 7.24 6.90 -19.75
N GLU A 405 7.78 7.73 -20.64
CA GLU A 405 8.50 7.27 -21.83
C GLU A 405 9.81 6.57 -21.47
N SER A 406 10.60 7.14 -20.56
CA SER A 406 11.85 6.53 -20.11
C SER A 406 11.65 5.18 -19.41
N ALA A 407 10.52 5.00 -18.72
CA ALA A 407 10.21 3.78 -17.97
C ALA A 407 9.54 2.67 -18.82
N ARG A 408 9.13 2.97 -20.06
CA ARG A 408 8.30 2.07 -20.87
C ARG A 408 8.92 0.68 -21.03
N GLU A 409 10.19 0.62 -21.42
CA GLU A 409 10.86 -0.66 -21.69
C GLU A 409 11.09 -1.47 -20.41
N SER A 410 11.52 -0.84 -19.32
CA SER A 410 11.74 -1.51 -18.03
C SER A 410 10.44 -2.05 -17.44
N VAL A 411 9.35 -1.27 -17.52
CA VAL A 411 8.01 -1.71 -17.11
C VAL A 411 7.53 -2.88 -17.96
N GLN A 412 7.71 -2.85 -19.28
CA GLN A 412 7.34 -3.98 -20.16
C GLN A 412 8.11 -5.26 -19.81
N ARG A 413 9.42 -5.17 -19.54
CA ARG A 413 10.21 -6.33 -19.12
C ARG A 413 9.76 -6.87 -17.77
N PHE A 414 9.52 -6.01 -16.79
CA PHE A 414 8.99 -6.40 -15.48
C PHE A 414 7.63 -7.10 -15.61
N ASN A 415 6.69 -6.49 -16.33
CA ASN A 415 5.35 -7.06 -16.53
C ASN A 415 5.41 -8.40 -17.27
N LYS A 416 6.32 -8.54 -18.25
CA LYS A 416 6.56 -9.81 -18.94
C LYS A 416 7.10 -10.87 -17.97
N ALA A 417 8.07 -10.53 -17.12
CA ALA A 417 8.60 -11.45 -16.11
C ALA A 417 7.50 -11.92 -15.16
N VAL A 418 6.68 -11.00 -14.63
CA VAL A 418 5.50 -11.32 -13.80
C VAL A 418 4.55 -12.27 -14.52
N MET A 419 4.17 -11.94 -15.76
CA MET A 419 3.22 -12.75 -16.53
C MET A 419 3.76 -14.14 -16.90
N GLN A 420 5.08 -14.35 -16.90
CA GLN A 420 5.72 -15.65 -17.16
C GLN A 420 5.81 -16.54 -15.93
N ARG A 421 5.58 -16.00 -14.73
CA ARG A 421 5.60 -16.79 -13.50
C ARG A 421 4.40 -17.74 -13.45
N PRO A 422 4.54 -18.89 -12.76
CA PRO A 422 3.43 -19.79 -12.47
C PRO A 422 2.25 -19.09 -11.81
N ASP A 423 1.03 -19.50 -12.10
CA ASP A 423 -0.15 -18.82 -11.56
C ASP A 423 -0.34 -19.03 -10.05
N ASP A 424 0.23 -20.09 -9.49
CA ASP A 424 0.28 -20.38 -8.05
C ASP A 424 1.38 -19.61 -7.31
N ASP A 425 2.21 -18.83 -8.02
CA ASP A 425 3.16 -17.90 -7.42
C ASP A 425 2.46 -16.74 -6.69
N GLY A 426 1.16 -16.53 -6.92
CA GLY A 426 0.38 -15.50 -6.23
C GLY A 426 0.77 -14.05 -6.59
N LEU A 427 1.76 -13.83 -7.45
CA LEU A 427 2.15 -12.52 -7.95
C LEU A 427 1.20 -12.07 -9.07
N HIS A 428 0.41 -11.04 -8.78
CA HIS A 428 -0.64 -10.56 -9.68
C HIS A 428 -0.61 -9.03 -9.87
N TYR A 429 0.57 -8.43 -9.72
CA TYR A 429 0.78 -6.99 -9.83
C TYR A 429 1.58 -6.62 -11.07
N LEU A 430 1.05 -5.70 -11.87
CA LEU A 430 1.75 -5.16 -13.04
C LEU A 430 2.10 -3.69 -12.81
N SER A 431 3.35 -3.33 -13.08
CA SER A 431 3.83 -1.95 -13.04
C SER A 431 3.23 -1.10 -14.15
N CYS A 432 2.93 0.14 -13.83
CA CYS A 432 2.33 1.14 -14.69
C CYS A 432 3.31 2.31 -14.87
N ALA A 433 3.84 2.45 -16.09
CA ALA A 433 4.72 3.56 -16.42
C ALA A 433 4.01 4.92 -16.31
N ALA A 434 2.68 4.96 -16.47
CA ALA A 434 1.91 6.19 -16.42
C ALA A 434 1.82 6.81 -15.02
N SER A 435 1.78 5.99 -13.96
CA SER A 435 1.65 6.46 -12.57
C SER A 435 2.90 6.26 -11.72
N GLY A 436 3.85 5.43 -12.16
CA GLY A 436 4.99 5.03 -11.33
C GLY A 436 4.62 4.09 -10.19
N GLN A 437 3.52 3.36 -10.34
CA GLN A 437 2.95 2.43 -9.37
C GLN A 437 2.67 1.08 -10.03
N ALA A 438 2.37 0.04 -9.24
CA ALA A 438 1.80 -1.21 -9.72
C ALA A 438 0.32 -1.36 -9.35
N MET A 439 -0.40 -2.19 -10.11
CA MET A 439 -1.82 -2.48 -9.90
C MET A 439 -2.05 -3.98 -9.85
N GLY A 440 -2.90 -4.40 -8.91
CA GLY A 440 -3.29 -5.80 -8.73
C GLY A 440 -4.39 -6.19 -9.71
N TRP A 441 -4.30 -7.41 -10.23
CA TRP A 441 -5.24 -7.95 -11.22
C TRP A 441 -5.78 -9.30 -10.76
N SER A 442 -7.06 -9.58 -11.06
CA SER A 442 -7.60 -10.92 -10.84
C SER A 442 -6.94 -11.95 -11.77
N PRO A 443 -6.97 -13.25 -11.44
CA PRO A 443 -6.41 -14.29 -12.32
C PRO A 443 -6.97 -14.25 -13.76
N LEU A 444 -8.26 -13.97 -13.91
CA LEU A 444 -8.89 -13.80 -15.22
C LEU A 444 -8.35 -12.56 -15.94
N ALA A 445 -8.25 -11.42 -15.25
CA ALA A 445 -7.73 -10.20 -15.85
C ALA A 445 -6.27 -10.34 -16.27
N MET A 446 -5.43 -10.99 -15.45
CA MET A 446 -4.05 -11.33 -15.79
C MET A 446 -3.97 -12.19 -17.06
N ALA A 447 -4.83 -13.21 -17.20
CA ALA A 447 -4.85 -14.05 -18.39
C ALA A 447 -5.26 -13.27 -19.66
N GLN A 448 -6.23 -12.36 -19.54
CA GLN A 448 -6.64 -11.49 -20.65
C GLN A 448 -5.52 -10.53 -21.06
N ILE A 449 -4.84 -9.91 -20.09
CA ILE A 449 -3.68 -9.04 -20.35
C ILE A 449 -2.55 -9.84 -21.00
N ARG A 450 -2.24 -11.03 -20.48
CA ARG A 450 -1.24 -11.95 -21.04
C ARG A 450 -1.54 -12.31 -22.49
N ALA A 451 -2.79 -12.67 -22.80
CA ALA A 451 -3.21 -13.00 -24.16
C ALA A 451 -3.08 -11.80 -25.11
N ALA A 452 -3.47 -10.59 -24.67
CA ALA A 452 -3.32 -9.37 -25.47
C ALA A 452 -1.83 -9.03 -25.73
N CYS A 453 -0.97 -9.13 -24.71
CA CYS A 453 0.48 -8.94 -24.84
C CYS A 453 1.14 -9.98 -25.76
N GLN A 454 0.54 -11.17 -25.90
CA GLN A 454 0.97 -12.22 -26.82
C GLN A 454 0.40 -12.08 -28.24
N GLY A 455 -0.37 -11.02 -28.50
CA GLY A 455 -0.84 -10.66 -29.83
C GLY A 455 -2.30 -10.96 -30.12
N ALA A 456 -3.11 -11.38 -29.15
CA ALA A 456 -4.55 -11.50 -29.35
C ALA A 456 -5.16 -10.11 -29.62
N GLN A 457 -5.76 -9.94 -30.80
CA GLN A 457 -6.42 -8.70 -31.24
C GLN A 457 -7.95 -8.79 -31.22
N THR A 458 -8.49 -10.02 -31.18
CA THR A 458 -9.92 -10.27 -31.15
C THR A 458 -10.36 -11.06 -29.91
N ALA A 459 -11.66 -10.96 -29.59
CA ALA A 459 -12.23 -11.72 -28.48
C ALA A 459 -12.09 -13.23 -28.70
N ASP A 460 -12.22 -13.72 -29.93
CA ASP A 460 -12.12 -15.15 -30.24
C ASP A 460 -10.69 -15.68 -30.07
N GLU A 461 -9.67 -14.92 -30.50
CA GLU A 461 -8.26 -15.25 -30.26
C GLU A 461 -7.95 -15.29 -28.76
N MET A 462 -8.46 -14.32 -28.00
CA MET A 462 -8.29 -14.27 -26.55
C MET A 462 -8.98 -15.45 -25.85
N VAL A 463 -10.21 -15.79 -26.23
CA VAL A 463 -10.91 -16.98 -25.71
C VAL A 463 -10.10 -18.24 -26.02
N GLN A 464 -9.61 -18.39 -27.25
CA GLN A 464 -8.81 -19.54 -27.65
C GLN A 464 -7.53 -19.69 -26.82
N ALA A 465 -6.89 -18.58 -26.44
CA ALA A 465 -5.71 -18.58 -25.58
C ALA A 465 -6.00 -18.92 -24.10
N MET A 466 -7.24 -18.72 -23.65
CA MET A 466 -7.64 -18.89 -22.24
C MET A 466 -8.52 -20.13 -21.98
N ARG A 467 -9.02 -20.78 -23.06
CA ARG A 467 -10.01 -21.85 -23.02
C ARG A 467 -9.65 -22.96 -22.04
N ASP A 468 -8.45 -23.52 -22.16
CA ASP A 468 -8.03 -24.70 -21.39
C ASP A 468 -8.07 -24.47 -19.87
N ARG A 469 -7.95 -23.21 -19.44
CA ARG A 469 -7.92 -22.84 -18.03
C ARG A 469 -9.27 -22.39 -17.50
N PHE A 470 -10.00 -21.58 -18.25
CA PHE A 470 -11.19 -20.89 -17.76
C PHE A 470 -12.50 -21.39 -18.34
N GLU A 471 -12.50 -22.20 -19.41
CA GLU A 471 -13.74 -22.75 -19.97
C GLU A 471 -14.10 -24.07 -19.28
N GLY A 472 -15.31 -24.16 -18.73
CA GLY A 472 -15.82 -25.39 -18.10
C GLY A 472 -16.80 -25.14 -16.94
N GLU A 473 -17.05 -26.19 -16.17
CA GLU A 473 -17.99 -26.21 -15.03
C GLU A 473 -17.29 -26.40 -13.67
N GLY A 474 -15.96 -26.50 -13.67
CA GLY A 474 -15.16 -26.64 -12.44
C GLY A 474 -14.97 -25.34 -11.66
N GLU A 475 -14.37 -25.45 -10.48
CA GLU A 475 -14.04 -24.30 -9.65
C GLU A 475 -13.06 -23.36 -10.38
N GLY A 476 -13.42 -22.06 -10.46
CA GLY A 476 -12.65 -21.06 -11.21
C GLY A 476 -12.87 -21.07 -12.74
N GLN A 477 -13.64 -22.02 -13.26
CA GLN A 477 -14.05 -22.07 -14.68
C GLN A 477 -15.40 -21.38 -14.89
N MET A 478 -15.71 -21.07 -16.14
CA MET A 478 -16.97 -20.48 -16.56
C MET A 478 -17.44 -21.03 -17.91
N PRO A 479 -18.75 -21.01 -18.18
CA PRO A 479 -19.28 -21.42 -19.48
C PRO A 479 -18.68 -20.60 -20.63
N ALA A 480 -18.53 -21.23 -21.81
CA ALA A 480 -17.97 -20.63 -23.01
C ALA A 480 -18.57 -19.26 -23.36
N GLU A 481 -19.90 -19.12 -23.23
CA GLU A 481 -20.60 -17.85 -23.48
C GLU A 481 -20.16 -16.73 -22.55
N ARG A 482 -19.92 -17.02 -21.26
CA ARG A 482 -19.43 -16.04 -20.28
C ARG A 482 -17.98 -15.67 -20.56
N LEU A 483 -17.14 -16.64 -20.92
CA LEU A 483 -15.74 -16.40 -21.28
C LEU A 483 -15.65 -15.49 -22.52
N ALA A 484 -16.46 -15.77 -23.53
CA ALA A 484 -16.56 -14.95 -24.74
C ALA A 484 -17.10 -13.55 -24.46
N HIS A 485 -18.11 -13.42 -23.59
CA HIS A 485 -18.59 -12.11 -23.15
C HIS A 485 -17.50 -11.32 -22.42
N SER A 486 -16.77 -11.96 -21.50
CA SER A 486 -15.66 -11.33 -20.77
C SER A 486 -14.56 -10.84 -21.72
N ALA A 487 -14.17 -11.64 -22.73
CA ALA A 487 -13.20 -11.24 -23.74
C ALA A 487 -13.66 -10.05 -24.59
N ARG A 488 -14.96 -9.98 -24.96
CA ARG A 488 -15.52 -8.80 -25.64
C ARG A 488 -15.47 -7.56 -24.75
N CYS A 489 -15.85 -7.69 -23.48
CA CYS A 489 -15.78 -6.59 -22.52
C CYS A 489 -14.34 -6.09 -22.35
N PHE A 490 -13.35 -6.98 -22.30
CA PHE A 490 -11.93 -6.60 -22.24
C PHE A 490 -11.54 -5.64 -23.37
N PHE A 491 -11.79 -6.00 -24.63
CA PHE A 491 -11.39 -5.14 -25.77
C PHE A 491 -12.21 -3.84 -25.84
N ALA A 492 -13.48 -3.88 -25.46
CA ALA A 492 -14.35 -2.72 -25.48
C ALA A 492 -14.04 -1.69 -24.39
N SER A 493 -13.53 -2.13 -23.23
CA SER A 493 -13.45 -1.28 -22.03
C SER A 493 -12.07 -1.26 -21.35
N ARG A 494 -11.49 -2.43 -21.07
CA ARG A 494 -10.24 -2.53 -20.32
C ARG A 494 -9.01 -2.24 -21.18
N ALA A 495 -8.96 -2.76 -22.41
CA ALA A 495 -7.82 -2.57 -23.30
C ALA A 495 -7.50 -1.09 -23.59
N PRO A 496 -8.48 -0.19 -23.82
CA PRO A 496 -8.23 1.24 -23.91
C PRO A 496 -7.54 1.81 -22.67
N VAL A 497 -8.03 1.49 -21.47
CA VAL A 497 -7.45 1.95 -20.19
C VAL A 497 -6.03 1.42 -20.01
N LEU A 498 -5.80 0.13 -20.28
CA LEU A 498 -4.47 -0.48 -20.19
C LEU A 498 -3.45 0.19 -21.13
N ARG A 499 -3.84 0.59 -22.35
CA ARG A 499 -2.95 1.35 -23.25
C ARG A 499 -2.58 2.72 -22.67
N HIS A 500 -3.54 3.40 -22.05
CA HIS A 500 -3.29 4.69 -21.38
C HIS A 500 -2.34 4.53 -20.18
N LEU A 501 -2.47 3.42 -19.45
CA LEU A 501 -1.60 3.04 -18.34
C LEU A 501 -0.23 2.51 -18.80
N GLY A 502 -0.03 2.29 -20.12
CA GLY A 502 1.20 1.75 -20.68
C GLY A 502 1.42 0.27 -20.40
N LEU A 503 0.35 -0.49 -20.15
CA LEU A 503 0.35 -1.93 -19.91
C LEU A 503 0.17 -2.77 -21.19
N LEU A 504 -0.40 -2.19 -22.24
CA LEU A 504 -0.56 -2.79 -23.57
C LEU A 504 0.10 -1.94 -24.65
#